data_AF-A0A6S7H9Q5-F1
#
_entry.id   AF-A0A6S7H9Q5-F1
#
_cell.length_a   1.000
_cell.length_b   1.000
_cell.length_c   1.000
_cell.angle_alpha   90.00
_cell.angle_beta   90.00
_cell.angle_gamma   90.00
#
_symmetry.space_group_name_H-M   'P 1'
#
loop_
_entity.id
_entity.type
_entity.pdbx_description
1 polymer ?
#
loop_
_entity_poly.entity_id
_entity_poly.type
_entity_poly.pdbx_seq_one_letter_code
_entity_poly.pdbx_strand_id
1 'polypeptide(L)'
;MVFVMMAMMVVMIMIVDAGDDGGGDDDGRVDDAGLCTTGASDNVQEDLDFFKTCIVDYYCFEKNPNKHTWINFPNFKNLIGTTYFNAMAKRIQLFFIRYNTWSNTLVNAKFRDVATGNCLNLLYVIAARYLYVVYVLNKINLEDISFGPCIKHANGDFTVPTNGVCFLTPLNHVTCTSDHDVAMIGKRSGTVASQFNKFFTESVGTDVDIPGFAKTSGDLLDTNVYAFTLEYAMPQAFKGLTGVFKNKVNNFNADLNLIVLEIVTAISKMRTFNPGFFRELLSDSGEFNNRPATKHQLKEKFHGWRDKLRTIVAALAALKRSPYYRSLSFKRQLEMAYVQIAGEIEKHITDIYAQNALREMVMALMYNAEAYHTRGSVRHVVGWTQMGRTDVFSQITINDYWTSILENWADSVKEYNKECVATQALITVCLPKMSKYFWRMLDAMFAAYGKLKPTLQTGLLVVDNSGNTGLRSIMAHWFTNVKRKGLNGIPSDDRLTGMPVGTTSLDAFITAMGCTGQSKTAQLSQECLNTIHGHIRKYNRNMFIQLIDSDTA
;
A
#
# COMPACT_ATOMS: atom_id res chain seq x y z
N MET A 1 -17.25 10.33 -23.59
CA MET A 1 -16.79 9.12 -24.31
C MET A 1 -16.77 7.86 -23.43
N VAL A 2 -16.66 7.98 -22.10
CA VAL A 2 -16.70 6.84 -21.14
C VAL A 2 -18.07 6.14 -21.03
N PHE A 3 -19.16 6.77 -21.48
CA PHE A 3 -20.54 6.27 -21.24
C PHE A 3 -21.09 5.30 -22.30
N VAL A 4 -20.40 5.06 -23.43
CA VAL A 4 -20.97 4.26 -24.55
C VAL A 4 -20.38 2.84 -24.64
N MET A 5 -19.27 2.52 -23.98
CA MET A 5 -18.62 1.21 -24.09
C MET A 5 -19.07 0.14 -23.08
N MET A 6 -20.07 0.42 -22.24
CA MET A 6 -20.55 -0.55 -21.22
C MET A 6 -21.39 -1.71 -21.79
N ALA A 7 -21.64 -1.77 -23.10
CA ALA A 7 -22.58 -2.71 -23.72
C ALA A 7 -21.97 -3.80 -24.63
N MET A 8 -20.65 -3.89 -24.79
CA MET A 8 -20.05 -4.86 -25.72
C MET A 8 -18.79 -5.52 -25.14
N MET A 9 -18.94 -6.70 -24.52
CA MET A 9 -17.95 -7.79 -24.58
C MET A 9 -18.51 -9.03 -23.85
N VAL A 10 -19.19 -9.88 -24.62
CA VAL A 10 -19.57 -11.25 -24.26
C VAL A 10 -19.07 -12.15 -25.40
N VAL A 11 -18.46 -13.28 -25.00
CA VAL A 11 -17.99 -14.44 -25.79
C VAL A 11 -16.68 -14.29 -26.58
N MET A 12 -15.66 -15.01 -26.13
CA MET A 12 -14.83 -15.81 -27.04
C MET A 12 -14.26 -17.04 -26.31
N ILE A 13 -14.61 -18.22 -26.82
CA ILE A 13 -14.18 -19.56 -26.42
C ILE A 13 -13.22 -20.05 -27.51
N MET A 14 -12.04 -20.60 -27.16
CA MET A 14 -11.26 -21.57 -27.96
C MET A 14 -10.43 -22.40 -26.96
N ILE A 15 -10.77 -23.66 -26.70
CA ILE A 15 -10.33 -24.92 -27.36
C ILE A 15 -8.81 -25.14 -27.29
N VAL A 16 -8.48 -26.20 -26.53
CA VAL A 16 -7.17 -26.83 -26.27
C VAL A 16 -6.66 -27.55 -27.50
N ASP A 17 -5.34 -27.57 -27.71
CA ASP A 17 -4.69 -28.73 -28.31
C ASP A 17 -3.37 -29.04 -27.60
N ALA A 18 -3.12 -30.33 -27.39
CA ALA A 18 -2.02 -30.87 -26.60
C ALA A 18 -0.85 -31.25 -27.50
N GLY A 19 0.37 -30.93 -27.07
CA GLY A 19 1.61 -31.38 -27.71
C GLY A 19 2.62 -31.77 -26.63
N ASP A 20 2.85 -33.08 -26.55
CA ASP A 20 3.91 -33.75 -25.80
C ASP A 20 5.29 -33.46 -26.44
N ASP A 21 6.35 -33.55 -25.63
CA ASP A 21 7.69 -34.08 -25.95
C ASP A 21 8.76 -33.55 -24.98
N GLY A 22 9.47 -34.51 -24.37
CA GLY A 22 10.41 -34.32 -23.29
C GLY A 22 11.87 -34.03 -23.69
N GLY A 23 12.73 -34.12 -22.67
CA GLY A 23 14.19 -34.07 -22.80
C GLY A 23 14.81 -33.29 -21.64
N GLY A 24 15.28 -34.02 -20.63
CA GLY A 24 16.01 -33.43 -19.49
C GLY A 24 17.47 -33.14 -19.85
N ASP A 25 18.07 -32.24 -19.08
CA ASP A 25 19.49 -32.27 -18.76
C ASP A 25 19.69 -31.82 -17.31
N ASP A 26 20.54 -32.57 -16.63
CA ASP A 26 20.69 -32.71 -15.19
C ASP A 26 21.91 -31.90 -14.73
N ASP A 27 21.68 -30.78 -14.05
CA ASP A 27 22.75 -29.93 -13.46
C ASP A 27 22.78 -30.10 -11.93
N GLY A 28 23.39 -31.20 -11.49
CA GLY A 28 24.39 -31.24 -10.41
C GLY A 28 24.19 -30.39 -9.14
N ARG A 29 23.01 -30.44 -8.50
CA ARG A 29 22.83 -29.98 -7.11
C ARG A 29 22.29 -31.10 -6.23
N VAL A 30 23.17 -31.53 -5.32
CA VAL A 30 23.03 -32.43 -4.16
C VAL A 30 21.60 -32.78 -3.76
N ASP A 31 21.34 -34.09 -3.70
CA ASP A 31 20.11 -34.78 -3.30
C ASP A 31 19.50 -34.30 -1.96
N ASP A 32 18.52 -33.40 -2.04
CA ASP A 32 17.46 -33.19 -1.01
C ASP A 32 16.05 -33.46 -1.60
N ALA A 33 15.99 -34.04 -2.80
CA ALA A 33 14.79 -34.15 -3.63
C ALA A 33 13.65 -35.00 -3.01
N GLY A 34 13.94 -35.87 -2.04
CA GLY A 34 12.95 -36.77 -1.43
C GLY A 34 11.88 -36.08 -0.58
N LEU A 35 12.20 -34.97 0.09
CA LEU A 35 11.24 -34.21 0.92
C LEU A 35 10.40 -33.22 0.10
N CYS A 36 10.98 -32.67 -0.97
CA CYS A 36 10.35 -31.62 -1.78
C CYS A 36 9.39 -32.15 -2.86
N THR A 37 9.34 -33.47 -3.07
CA THR A 37 8.52 -34.15 -4.08
C THR A 37 7.32 -34.91 -3.50
N THR A 38 7.15 -34.92 -2.18
CA THR A 38 5.96 -35.56 -1.56
C THR A 38 4.68 -34.77 -1.89
N GLY A 39 3.57 -35.48 -2.10
CA GLY A 39 2.25 -34.86 -2.25
C GLY A 39 1.87 -34.07 -1.00
N ALA A 40 0.99 -33.08 -1.13
CA ALA A 40 0.52 -32.35 0.05
C ALA A 40 -0.21 -33.31 1.00
N SER A 41 0.17 -33.31 2.27
CA SER A 41 -0.58 -33.97 3.33
C SER A 41 -1.52 -32.98 4.02
N ASP A 42 -2.50 -33.49 4.76
CA ASP A 42 -3.37 -32.65 5.61
C ASP A 42 -2.69 -32.22 6.92
N ASN A 43 -1.37 -32.41 7.03
CA ASN A 43 -0.58 -32.12 8.23
C ASN A 43 0.13 -30.76 8.12
N VAL A 44 -0.25 -29.85 9.01
CA VAL A 44 0.35 -28.51 9.08
C VAL A 44 1.86 -28.52 9.34
N GLN A 45 2.36 -29.50 10.11
CA GLN A 45 3.79 -29.56 10.41
C GLN A 45 4.59 -29.93 9.16
N GLU A 46 4.05 -30.82 8.32
CA GLU A 46 4.69 -31.21 7.06
C GLU A 46 4.70 -30.05 6.05
N ASP A 47 3.65 -29.22 6.01
CA ASP A 47 3.67 -27.98 5.22
C ASP A 47 4.77 -27.02 5.71
N LEU A 48 4.93 -26.87 7.03
CA LEU A 48 5.92 -25.99 7.63
C LEU A 48 7.36 -26.48 7.40
N ASP A 49 7.60 -27.78 7.54
CA ASP A 49 8.91 -28.39 7.29
C ASP A 49 9.26 -28.30 5.79
N PHE A 50 8.27 -28.46 4.92
CA PHE A 50 8.38 -28.21 3.49
C PHE A 50 8.72 -26.74 3.18
N PHE A 51 7.98 -25.77 3.76
CA PHE A 51 8.27 -24.35 3.55
C PHE A 51 9.66 -23.95 4.05
N LYS A 52 10.08 -24.50 5.19
CA LYS A 52 11.43 -24.27 5.71
C LYS A 52 12.50 -24.83 4.74
N THR A 53 12.40 -26.10 4.37
CA THR A 53 13.49 -26.77 3.65
C THR A 53 13.46 -26.44 2.15
N CYS A 54 12.31 -26.63 1.51
CA CYS A 54 12.19 -26.59 0.05
C CYS A 54 11.97 -25.18 -0.51
N ILE A 55 11.60 -24.22 0.35
CA ILE A 55 11.39 -22.82 -0.03
C ILE A 55 12.43 -21.92 0.61
N VAL A 56 12.48 -21.87 1.95
CA VAL A 56 13.36 -20.94 2.67
C VAL A 56 14.82 -21.29 2.49
N ASP A 57 15.21 -22.54 2.79
CA ASP A 57 16.60 -22.98 2.74
C ASP A 57 17.06 -23.09 1.27
N TYR A 58 16.27 -23.73 0.39
CA TYR A 58 16.60 -23.89 -1.04
C TYR A 58 16.79 -22.56 -1.80
N TYR A 59 15.89 -21.59 -1.61
CA TYR A 59 16.01 -20.29 -2.28
C TYR A 59 16.80 -19.26 -1.46
N CYS A 60 17.45 -19.67 -0.37
CA CYS A 60 18.34 -18.84 0.44
C CYS A 60 17.68 -17.56 1.00
N PHE A 61 16.49 -17.68 1.60
CA PHE A 61 15.90 -16.55 2.33
C PHE A 61 16.74 -16.19 3.54
N GLU A 62 17.05 -14.90 3.72
CA GLU A 62 17.89 -14.46 4.85
C GLU A 62 17.03 -13.91 5.98
N LYS A 63 17.08 -14.58 7.14
CA LYS A 63 16.39 -14.16 8.36
C LYS A 63 17.32 -13.34 9.24
N ASN A 64 16.77 -12.34 9.94
CA ASN A 64 17.47 -11.72 11.06
C ASN A 64 17.74 -12.77 12.16
N PRO A 65 18.97 -12.91 12.68
CA PRO A 65 19.28 -13.93 13.67
C PRO A 65 18.47 -13.75 14.97
N ASN A 66 18.20 -12.51 15.36
CA ASN A 66 17.62 -12.16 16.66
C ASN A 66 16.13 -11.79 16.60
N LYS A 67 15.51 -11.80 15.41
CA LYS A 67 14.12 -11.36 15.20
C LYS A 67 13.39 -12.26 14.21
N HIS A 68 12.07 -12.38 14.36
CA HIS A 68 11.21 -13.03 13.37
C HIS A 68 10.94 -12.10 12.19
N THR A 69 11.97 -11.90 11.36
CA THR A 69 11.95 -10.94 10.27
C THR A 69 12.87 -11.40 9.16
N TRP A 70 12.40 -11.35 7.91
CA TRP A 70 13.22 -11.52 6.72
C TRP A 70 13.99 -10.22 6.45
N ILE A 71 15.31 -10.31 6.28
CA ILE A 71 16.18 -9.19 5.90
C ILE A 71 16.43 -9.15 4.40
N ASN A 72 16.35 -10.29 3.72
CA ASN A 72 16.48 -10.40 2.28
C ASN A 72 15.52 -11.45 1.72
N PHE A 73 14.96 -11.18 0.56
CA PHE A 73 14.15 -12.12 -0.23
C PHE A 73 14.92 -12.47 -1.50
N PRO A 74 14.90 -13.73 -1.95
CA PRO A 74 15.45 -14.08 -3.26
C PRO A 74 14.66 -13.37 -4.36
N ASN A 75 15.35 -12.97 -5.43
CA ASN A 75 14.71 -12.36 -6.58
C ASN A 75 14.16 -13.38 -7.60
N PHE A 76 14.43 -14.67 -7.37
CA PHE A 76 14.10 -15.81 -8.25
C PHE A 76 14.57 -15.67 -9.71
N LYS A 77 15.56 -14.81 -9.98
CA LYS A 77 16.08 -14.63 -11.33
C LYS A 77 16.57 -15.98 -11.89
N ASN A 78 16.17 -16.29 -13.12
CA ASN A 78 16.43 -17.57 -13.81
C ASN A 78 15.78 -18.82 -13.18
N LEU A 79 15.01 -18.68 -12.09
CA LEU A 79 14.31 -19.79 -11.43
C LEU A 79 12.82 -19.79 -11.76
N ILE A 80 12.26 -18.61 -12.06
CA ILE A 80 10.86 -18.46 -12.47
C ILE A 80 10.59 -19.31 -13.72
N GLY A 81 9.53 -20.11 -13.66
CA GLY A 81 9.10 -20.97 -14.77
C GLY A 81 9.78 -22.34 -14.85
N THR A 82 10.86 -22.58 -14.09
CA THR A 82 11.51 -23.90 -14.02
C THR A 82 10.57 -24.97 -13.45
N THR A 83 10.81 -26.23 -13.80
CA THR A 83 10.03 -27.38 -13.31
C THR A 83 9.94 -27.40 -11.79
N TYR A 84 11.07 -27.20 -11.09
CA TYR A 84 11.09 -27.16 -9.64
C TYR A 84 10.27 -26.00 -9.06
N PHE A 85 10.43 -24.79 -9.62
CA PHE A 85 9.68 -23.61 -9.16
C PHE A 85 8.16 -23.81 -9.31
N ASN A 86 7.73 -24.36 -10.45
CA ASN A 86 6.32 -24.65 -10.70
C ASN A 86 5.78 -25.74 -9.77
N ALA A 87 6.56 -26.80 -9.50
CA ALA A 87 6.18 -27.88 -8.58
C ALA A 87 5.99 -27.36 -7.15
N MET A 88 6.91 -26.53 -6.67
CA MET A 88 6.81 -25.90 -5.34
C MET A 88 5.57 -25.01 -5.24
N ALA A 89 5.30 -24.20 -6.27
CA ALA A 89 4.12 -23.34 -6.29
C ALA A 89 2.80 -24.12 -6.26
N LYS A 90 2.71 -25.24 -6.99
CA LYS A 90 1.55 -26.14 -6.95
C LYS A 90 1.35 -26.75 -5.56
N ARG A 91 2.42 -27.12 -4.85
CA ARG A 91 2.31 -27.59 -3.46
C ARG A 91 1.85 -26.48 -2.50
N ILE A 92 2.37 -25.26 -2.64
CA ILE A 92 1.94 -24.10 -1.85
C ILE A 92 0.47 -23.76 -2.10
N GLN A 93 -0.01 -23.91 -3.33
CA GLN A 93 -1.42 -23.70 -3.67
C GLN A 93 -2.36 -24.56 -2.81
N LEU A 94 -2.03 -25.84 -2.62
CA LEU A 94 -2.82 -26.77 -1.81
C LEU A 94 -2.93 -26.31 -0.35
N PHE A 95 -1.85 -25.74 0.20
CA PHE A 95 -1.90 -25.10 1.52
C PHE A 95 -2.91 -23.94 1.55
N PHE A 96 -2.90 -23.05 0.56
CA PHE A 96 -3.83 -21.91 0.52
C PHE A 96 -5.27 -22.31 0.20
N ILE A 97 -5.50 -23.47 -0.41
CA ILE A 97 -6.85 -24.05 -0.52
C ILE A 97 -7.38 -24.43 0.88
N ARG A 98 -6.56 -25.06 1.72
CA ARG A 98 -6.92 -25.43 3.11
C ARG A 98 -7.01 -24.21 4.03
N TYR A 99 -6.09 -23.26 3.91
CA TYR A 99 -5.97 -22.06 4.75
C TYR A 99 -6.36 -20.80 3.99
N ASN A 100 -7.57 -20.79 3.43
CA ASN A 100 -8.02 -19.82 2.43
C ASN A 100 -8.43 -18.42 2.97
N THR A 101 -8.05 -18.07 4.19
CA THR A 101 -8.45 -16.81 4.85
C THR A 101 -7.27 -16.29 5.66
N TRP A 102 -6.57 -15.27 5.14
CA TRP A 102 -5.32 -14.81 5.73
C TRP A 102 -5.47 -14.33 7.17
N SER A 103 -6.54 -13.59 7.47
CA SER A 103 -6.82 -13.09 8.82
C SER A 103 -6.92 -14.22 9.87
N ASN A 104 -7.46 -15.38 9.47
CA ASN A 104 -7.49 -16.56 10.34
C ASN A 104 -6.10 -17.17 10.50
N THR A 105 -5.32 -17.26 9.43
CA THR A 105 -3.93 -17.75 9.45
C THR A 105 -3.05 -16.88 10.37
N LEU A 106 -3.21 -15.56 10.37
CA LEU A 106 -2.44 -14.62 11.20
C LEU A 106 -2.58 -14.82 12.71
N VAL A 107 -3.71 -15.36 13.16
CA VAL A 107 -4.05 -15.55 14.60
C VAL A 107 -4.08 -17.02 15.02
N ASN A 108 -3.85 -17.95 14.09
CA ASN A 108 -3.89 -19.36 14.38
C ASN A 108 -2.65 -19.78 15.19
N ALA A 109 -2.87 -20.43 16.32
CA ALA A 109 -1.82 -20.89 17.22
C ALA A 109 -0.81 -21.85 16.57
N LYS A 110 -1.19 -22.53 15.47
CA LYS A 110 -0.28 -23.37 14.66
C LYS A 110 0.86 -22.56 14.02
N PHE A 111 0.61 -21.29 13.70
CA PHE A 111 1.55 -20.45 12.97
C PHE A 111 2.18 -19.36 13.84
N ARG A 112 1.50 -18.97 14.91
CA ARG A 112 1.94 -17.86 15.77
C ARG A 112 1.46 -18.02 17.20
N ASP A 113 2.37 -17.82 18.13
CA ASP A 113 2.07 -17.52 19.52
C ASP A 113 1.96 -16.00 19.69
N VAL A 114 0.74 -15.54 19.91
CA VAL A 114 0.42 -14.12 20.05
C VAL A 114 0.89 -13.57 21.41
N ALA A 115 0.97 -14.41 22.45
CA ALA A 115 1.35 -13.98 23.79
C ALA A 115 2.85 -13.69 23.89
N THR A 116 3.68 -14.55 23.30
CA THR A 116 5.14 -14.39 23.31
C THR A 116 5.66 -13.58 22.12
N GLY A 117 4.82 -13.37 21.09
CA GLY A 117 5.23 -12.77 19.82
C GLY A 117 6.07 -13.72 18.94
N ASN A 118 6.20 -15.00 19.31
CA ASN A 118 6.86 -16.00 18.48
C ASN A 118 6.01 -16.31 17.24
N CYS A 119 6.57 -16.08 16.06
CA CYS A 119 5.86 -16.22 14.80
C CYS A 119 6.75 -16.79 13.68
N LEU A 120 7.69 -17.67 14.03
CA LEU A 120 8.61 -18.29 13.07
C LEU A 120 7.86 -19.08 11.99
N ASN A 121 6.88 -19.88 12.38
CA ASN A 121 6.08 -20.69 11.43
C ASN A 121 5.35 -19.79 10.42
N LEU A 122 4.74 -18.70 10.89
CA LEU A 122 4.10 -17.71 10.02
C LEU A 122 5.12 -17.02 9.08
N LEU A 123 6.37 -16.86 9.50
CA LEU A 123 7.43 -16.32 8.67
C LEU A 123 7.77 -17.25 7.50
N TYR A 124 7.72 -18.58 7.70
CA TYR A 124 7.86 -19.58 6.63
C TYR A 124 6.67 -19.54 5.65
N VAL A 125 5.44 -19.41 6.16
CA VAL A 125 4.24 -19.21 5.33
C VAL A 125 4.36 -17.95 4.48
N ILE A 126 4.99 -16.88 4.97
CA ILE A 126 5.24 -15.66 4.19
C ILE A 126 6.22 -15.90 3.03
N ALA A 127 7.25 -16.73 3.22
CA ALA A 127 8.16 -17.09 2.14
C ALA A 127 7.43 -17.90 1.05
N ALA A 128 6.58 -18.85 1.45
CA ALA A 128 5.72 -19.60 0.55
C ALA A 128 4.73 -18.69 -0.21
N ARG A 129 4.08 -17.76 0.50
CA ARG A 129 3.21 -16.73 -0.09
C ARG A 129 3.93 -15.94 -1.18
N TYR A 130 5.16 -15.49 -0.91
CA TYR A 130 5.95 -14.72 -1.86
C TYR A 130 6.22 -15.51 -3.15
N LEU A 131 6.66 -16.77 -3.04
CA LEU A 131 6.89 -17.62 -4.19
C LEU A 131 5.61 -17.85 -5.00
N TYR A 132 4.50 -18.16 -4.33
CA TYR A 132 3.22 -18.43 -4.99
C TYR A 132 2.70 -17.21 -5.76
N VAL A 133 2.84 -16.00 -5.19
CA VAL A 133 2.46 -14.76 -5.87
C VAL A 133 3.31 -14.53 -7.12
N VAL A 134 4.62 -14.75 -7.06
CA VAL A 134 5.51 -14.65 -8.24
C VAL A 134 5.15 -15.69 -9.30
N TYR A 135 4.80 -16.92 -8.89
CA TYR A 135 4.31 -17.96 -9.80
C TYR A 135 3.03 -17.53 -10.52
N VAL A 136 2.02 -17.06 -9.78
CA VAL A 136 0.75 -16.61 -10.38
C VAL A 136 1.01 -15.44 -11.34
N LEU A 137 1.81 -14.45 -10.94
CA LEU A 137 2.17 -13.32 -11.80
C LEU A 137 2.87 -13.77 -13.09
N ASN A 138 3.76 -14.76 -13.03
CA ASN A 138 4.39 -15.33 -14.22
C ASN A 138 3.40 -16.08 -15.12
N LYS A 139 2.43 -16.80 -14.53
CA LYS A 139 1.45 -17.60 -15.27
C LYS A 139 0.41 -16.75 -16.00
N ILE A 140 -0.07 -15.69 -15.37
CA ILE A 140 -1.05 -14.78 -16.00
C ILE A 140 -0.41 -13.81 -17.00
N ASN A 141 0.91 -13.65 -16.91
CA ASN A 141 1.66 -12.80 -17.82
C ASN A 141 1.54 -13.38 -19.24
N LEU A 142 1.26 -12.52 -20.24
CA LEU A 142 1.10 -13.00 -21.60
C LEU A 142 2.43 -13.60 -22.11
N GLU A 143 2.34 -14.72 -22.81
CA GLU A 143 3.49 -15.54 -23.24
C GLU A 143 4.55 -14.75 -24.02
N ASP A 144 4.14 -13.67 -24.71
CA ASP A 144 5.03 -12.82 -25.52
C ASP A 144 5.78 -11.72 -24.76
N ILE A 145 5.76 -11.70 -23.41
CA ILE A 145 6.42 -10.63 -22.65
C ILE A 145 7.35 -11.12 -21.55
N SER A 146 8.52 -10.49 -21.43
CA SER A 146 9.44 -10.82 -20.34
C SER A 146 8.85 -10.42 -18.98
N PHE A 147 8.92 -11.35 -18.03
CA PHE A 147 8.55 -11.18 -16.63
C PHE A 147 9.71 -11.62 -15.72
N GLY A 148 9.92 -10.90 -14.62
CA GLY A 148 10.94 -11.23 -13.64
C GLY A 148 11.21 -10.09 -12.66
N PRO A 149 12.22 -10.23 -11.78
CA PRO A 149 12.61 -9.17 -10.88
C PRO A 149 13.21 -7.98 -11.65
N CYS A 150 12.94 -6.76 -11.21
CA CYS A 150 13.55 -5.58 -11.79
C CYS A 150 15.06 -5.54 -11.55
N ILE A 151 15.83 -5.13 -12.57
CA ILE A 151 17.28 -4.99 -12.47
C ILE A 151 17.59 -3.76 -11.62
N LYS A 152 18.12 -3.97 -10.41
CA LYS A 152 18.61 -2.91 -9.52
C LYS A 152 20.09 -2.61 -9.82
N HIS A 153 20.41 -1.34 -9.99
CA HIS A 153 21.77 -0.83 -10.23
C HIS A 153 22.47 -0.49 -8.90
N ALA A 154 23.80 -0.37 -8.93
CA ALA A 154 24.61 -0.02 -7.76
C ALA A 154 24.22 1.34 -7.14
N ASN A 155 23.75 2.29 -7.95
CA ASN A 155 23.23 3.58 -7.49
C ASN A 155 21.80 3.51 -6.93
N GLY A 156 21.20 2.32 -6.87
CA GLY A 156 19.86 2.08 -6.35
C GLY A 156 18.72 2.24 -7.36
N ASP A 157 19.00 2.63 -8.61
CA ASP A 157 17.98 2.74 -9.67
C ASP A 157 17.51 1.38 -10.18
N PHE A 158 16.33 1.36 -10.80
CA PHE A 158 15.78 0.18 -11.44
C PHE A 158 15.69 0.36 -12.97
N THR A 159 16.00 -0.68 -13.74
CA THR A 159 15.71 -0.68 -15.19
C THR A 159 14.24 -0.96 -15.43
N VAL A 160 13.58 -0.08 -16.19
CA VAL A 160 12.26 -0.36 -16.76
C VAL A 160 12.45 -1.28 -17.97
N PRO A 161 11.75 -2.43 -18.01
CA PRO A 161 11.88 -3.36 -19.12
C PRO A 161 11.35 -2.72 -20.41
N THR A 162 12.10 -2.88 -21.52
CA THR A 162 11.71 -2.34 -22.83
C THR A 162 10.45 -3.02 -23.36
N ASN A 163 10.37 -4.35 -23.18
CA ASN A 163 9.20 -5.17 -23.47
C ASN A 163 8.78 -5.89 -22.18
N GLY A 164 7.50 -5.91 -21.85
CA GLY A 164 6.97 -6.63 -20.69
C GLY A 164 6.97 -5.86 -19.37
N VAL A 165 7.15 -6.59 -18.28
CA VAL A 165 6.98 -6.09 -16.91
C VAL A 165 8.04 -6.69 -15.98
N CYS A 166 8.36 -5.99 -14.91
CA CYS A 166 9.15 -6.55 -13.82
C CYS A 166 8.54 -6.20 -12.47
N PHE A 167 8.87 -6.96 -11.43
CA PHE A 167 8.44 -6.67 -10.05
C PHE A 167 9.61 -6.19 -9.19
N LEU A 168 9.33 -5.30 -8.24
CA LEU A 168 10.29 -4.99 -7.19
C LEU A 168 10.26 -6.08 -6.12
N THR A 169 11.44 -6.63 -5.80
CA THR A 169 11.61 -7.49 -4.62
C THR A 169 11.29 -6.69 -3.35
N PRO A 170 10.76 -7.31 -2.28
CA PRO A 170 10.46 -6.62 -1.03
C PRO A 170 11.64 -5.75 -0.56
N LEU A 171 11.38 -4.44 -0.42
CA LEU A 171 12.42 -3.43 -0.22
C LEU A 171 12.85 -3.27 1.25
N ASN A 172 12.12 -3.89 2.17
CA ASN A 172 12.28 -3.72 3.61
C ASN A 172 12.22 -5.05 4.34
N HIS A 173 12.59 -4.98 5.61
CA HIS A 173 12.32 -6.01 6.61
C HIS A 173 10.85 -6.44 6.61
N VAL A 174 10.59 -7.71 6.26
CA VAL A 174 9.25 -8.29 6.30
C VAL A 174 9.08 -9.07 7.59
N THR A 175 8.12 -8.67 8.39
CA THR A 175 7.74 -9.30 9.66
C THR A 175 6.60 -10.29 9.45
N CYS A 176 6.29 -11.10 10.45
CA CYS A 176 5.21 -12.07 10.38
C CYS A 176 3.79 -11.49 10.24
N THR A 177 3.62 -10.17 10.39
CA THR A 177 2.34 -9.48 10.21
C THR A 177 2.43 -8.40 9.12
N SER A 178 3.40 -8.53 8.21
CA SER A 178 3.56 -7.59 7.11
C SER A 178 2.61 -7.92 5.96
N ASP A 179 1.86 -6.89 5.55
CA ASP A 179 1.15 -6.81 4.26
C ASP A 179 2.12 -7.17 3.11
N HIS A 180 1.63 -7.81 2.04
CA HIS A 180 2.44 -8.16 0.87
C HIS A 180 2.11 -7.30 -0.34
N ASP A 181 2.81 -6.18 -0.45
CA ASP A 181 2.64 -5.24 -1.55
C ASP A 181 3.65 -5.52 -2.67
N VAL A 182 3.16 -5.79 -3.89
CA VAL A 182 3.97 -6.02 -5.08
C VAL A 182 3.87 -4.81 -6.00
N ALA A 183 4.99 -4.12 -6.23
CA ALA A 183 5.07 -3.06 -7.21
C ALA A 183 5.54 -3.62 -8.56
N MET A 184 4.68 -3.50 -9.57
CA MET A 184 4.93 -3.88 -10.96
C MET A 184 5.35 -2.65 -11.77
N ILE A 185 6.43 -2.80 -12.54
CA ILE A 185 7.08 -1.76 -13.34
C ILE A 185 7.02 -2.15 -14.82
N GLY A 186 6.78 -1.18 -15.69
CA GLY A 186 6.78 -1.37 -17.14
C GLY A 186 5.40 -1.28 -17.77
N LYS A 187 5.39 -1.10 -19.10
CA LYS A 187 4.24 -0.65 -19.92
C LYS A 187 2.97 -1.49 -19.78
N ARG A 188 3.07 -2.74 -19.35
CA ARG A 188 1.94 -3.69 -19.25
C ARG A 188 1.55 -4.07 -17.82
N SER A 189 2.05 -3.31 -16.83
CA SER A 189 1.85 -3.64 -15.42
C SER A 189 0.38 -3.58 -14.98
N GLY A 190 -0.46 -2.76 -15.61
CA GLY A 190 -1.90 -2.64 -15.33
C GLY A 190 -2.71 -3.83 -15.83
N THR A 191 -2.43 -4.31 -17.04
CA THR A 191 -2.99 -5.55 -17.58
C THR A 191 -2.62 -6.73 -16.68
N VAL A 192 -1.35 -6.84 -16.27
CA VAL A 192 -0.90 -7.94 -15.40
C VAL A 192 -1.53 -7.86 -14.01
N ALA A 193 -1.57 -6.67 -13.38
CA ALA A 193 -2.24 -6.48 -12.10
C ALA A 193 -3.75 -6.80 -12.17
N SER A 194 -4.39 -6.46 -13.30
CA SER A 194 -5.78 -6.81 -13.59
C SER A 194 -6.02 -8.31 -13.66
N GLN A 195 -5.23 -9.00 -14.47
CA GLN A 195 -5.33 -10.44 -14.61
C GLN A 195 -5.05 -11.15 -13.30
N PHE A 196 -4.14 -10.61 -12.47
CA PHE A 196 -3.83 -11.16 -11.15
C PHE A 196 -5.04 -11.12 -10.24
N ASN A 197 -5.69 -9.96 -10.13
CA ASN A 197 -6.89 -9.83 -9.30
C ASN A 197 -8.05 -10.67 -9.85
N LYS A 198 -8.20 -10.74 -11.18
CA LYS A 198 -9.22 -11.58 -11.82
C LYS A 198 -9.02 -13.06 -11.43
N PHE A 199 -7.81 -13.58 -11.60
CA PHE A 199 -7.43 -14.96 -11.33
C PHE A 199 -7.87 -15.44 -9.94
N PHE A 200 -7.64 -14.67 -8.87
CA PHE A 200 -8.04 -15.09 -7.52
C PHE A 200 -9.57 -15.12 -7.32
N THR A 201 -10.28 -14.26 -8.04
CA THR A 201 -11.75 -14.10 -7.91
C THR A 201 -12.58 -15.04 -8.78
N GLU A 202 -11.93 -15.82 -9.65
CA GLU A 202 -12.56 -16.92 -10.38
C GLU A 202 -12.86 -18.08 -9.42
N SER A 203 -13.93 -18.84 -9.69
CA SER A 203 -14.32 -19.97 -8.83
C SER A 203 -13.36 -21.14 -8.98
N VAL A 204 -13.17 -21.89 -7.89
CA VAL A 204 -12.44 -23.17 -7.90
C VAL A 204 -13.05 -24.08 -8.98
N GLY A 205 -12.24 -24.50 -9.97
CA GLY A 205 -12.64 -25.46 -11.01
C GLY A 205 -12.87 -24.92 -12.42
N THR A 206 -12.64 -23.62 -12.69
CA THR A 206 -12.73 -23.07 -14.06
C THR A 206 -11.48 -23.27 -14.90
N ASP A 207 -10.35 -23.57 -14.26
CA ASP A 207 -9.07 -23.91 -14.87
C ASP A 207 -8.57 -25.21 -14.22
N VAL A 208 -8.18 -26.19 -15.03
CA VAL A 208 -7.73 -27.53 -14.59
C VAL A 208 -6.32 -27.51 -14.00
N ASP A 209 -5.50 -26.53 -14.36
CA ASP A 209 -4.13 -26.38 -13.89
C ASP A 209 -4.02 -25.47 -12.67
N ILE A 210 -4.93 -24.50 -12.53
CA ILE A 210 -4.91 -23.57 -11.41
C ILE A 210 -6.33 -23.11 -11.00
N PRO A 211 -7.00 -23.76 -10.03
CA PRO A 211 -8.30 -23.28 -9.56
C PRO A 211 -8.20 -21.87 -8.96
N GLY A 212 -9.10 -20.97 -9.39
CA GLY A 212 -9.33 -19.71 -8.69
C GLY A 212 -9.87 -19.93 -7.28
N PHE A 213 -9.81 -18.93 -6.39
CA PHE A 213 -10.14 -19.09 -4.96
C PHE A 213 -11.52 -18.56 -4.57
N ALA A 214 -12.28 -17.99 -5.52
CA ALA A 214 -13.51 -17.23 -5.29
C ALA A 214 -13.36 -16.12 -4.23
N LYS A 215 -12.14 -15.59 -4.05
CA LYS A 215 -11.79 -14.56 -3.05
C LYS A 215 -10.85 -13.52 -3.64
N THR A 216 -10.76 -12.34 -3.03
CA THR A 216 -9.74 -11.37 -3.44
C THR A 216 -8.36 -11.88 -3.01
N SER A 217 -7.31 -11.49 -3.73
CA SER A 217 -5.91 -11.76 -3.36
C SER A 217 -5.57 -11.21 -1.96
N GLY A 218 -6.17 -10.08 -1.58
CA GLY A 218 -6.08 -9.52 -0.23
C GLY A 218 -6.73 -10.39 0.86
N ASP A 219 -7.92 -10.96 0.62
CA ASP A 219 -8.57 -11.81 1.63
C ASP A 219 -7.84 -13.15 1.81
N LEU A 220 -7.31 -13.70 0.71
CA LEU A 220 -6.63 -14.99 0.70
C LEU A 220 -5.18 -14.89 1.23
N LEU A 221 -4.43 -13.90 0.73
CA LEU A 221 -2.98 -13.81 0.91
C LEU A 221 -2.55 -12.49 1.57
N ASP A 222 -3.44 -11.52 1.76
CA ASP A 222 -3.08 -10.16 2.17
C ASP A 222 -2.01 -9.57 1.23
N THR A 223 -2.25 -9.79 -0.07
CA THR A 223 -1.39 -9.36 -1.17
C THR A 223 -2.08 -8.33 -2.03
N ASN A 224 -1.40 -7.22 -2.30
CA ASN A 224 -1.84 -6.19 -3.24
C ASN A 224 -0.82 -6.03 -4.36
N VAL A 225 -1.29 -5.94 -5.61
CA VAL A 225 -0.43 -5.69 -6.78
C VAL A 225 -0.71 -4.30 -7.33
N TYR A 226 0.32 -3.48 -7.44
CA TYR A 226 0.26 -2.10 -7.90
C TYR A 226 0.98 -1.96 -9.23
N ALA A 227 0.29 -1.36 -10.21
CA ALA A 227 0.83 -1.06 -11.53
C ALA A 227 1.21 0.42 -11.66
N PHE A 228 2.30 0.72 -12.38
CA PHE A 228 2.77 2.07 -12.77
C PHE A 228 2.97 3.13 -11.68
N THR A 229 2.64 2.84 -10.42
CA THR A 229 2.59 3.83 -9.33
C THR A 229 3.92 4.52 -9.08
N LEU A 230 5.01 3.74 -9.14
CA LEU A 230 6.33 4.22 -8.78
C LEU A 230 6.99 5.02 -9.91
N GLU A 231 6.80 4.62 -11.17
CA GLU A 231 7.32 5.33 -12.35
C GLU A 231 6.75 6.75 -12.44
N TYR A 232 5.48 6.92 -12.06
CA TYR A 232 4.81 8.23 -12.02
C TYR A 232 5.14 9.06 -10.79
N ALA A 233 5.28 8.42 -9.63
CA ALA A 233 5.62 9.14 -8.41
C ALA A 233 7.08 9.59 -8.43
N MET A 234 8.01 8.73 -8.83
CA MET A 234 9.45 8.97 -8.70
C MET A 234 10.23 8.49 -9.95
N PRO A 235 10.02 9.12 -11.12
CA PRO A 235 10.64 8.72 -12.38
C PRO A 235 12.18 8.77 -12.37
N GLN A 236 12.78 9.51 -11.45
CA GLN A 236 14.22 9.56 -11.24
C GLN A 236 14.79 8.23 -10.74
N ALA A 237 13.99 7.39 -10.08
CA ALA A 237 14.41 6.08 -9.60
C ALA A 237 14.52 5.01 -10.71
N PHE A 238 14.19 5.38 -11.95
CA PHE A 238 14.02 4.46 -13.06
C PHE A 238 14.86 4.86 -14.30
N LYS A 239 15.65 3.90 -14.80
CA LYS A 239 16.36 3.96 -16.07
C LYS A 239 15.49 3.36 -17.18
N GLY A 240 15.60 3.90 -18.40
CA GLY A 240 14.80 3.46 -19.56
C GLY A 240 13.50 4.25 -19.78
N LEU A 241 13.11 5.13 -18.84
CA LEU A 241 12.05 6.11 -19.09
C LEU A 241 12.54 7.21 -20.04
N THR A 242 11.69 7.61 -20.99
CA THR A 242 12.01 8.66 -21.97
C THR A 242 12.23 10.01 -21.28
N GLY A 243 13.09 10.86 -21.86
CA GLY A 243 13.29 12.23 -21.35
C GLY A 243 12.00 13.05 -21.35
N VAL A 244 11.13 12.82 -22.34
CA VAL A 244 9.81 13.48 -22.43
C VAL A 244 8.91 13.09 -21.26
N PHE A 245 8.84 11.80 -20.92
CA PHE A 245 8.06 11.32 -19.77
C PHE A 245 8.56 11.96 -18.47
N LYS A 246 9.88 11.90 -18.21
CA LYS A 246 10.48 12.48 -17.01
C LYS A 246 10.17 13.98 -16.89
N ASN A 247 10.33 14.72 -17.99
CA ASN A 247 10.04 16.15 -18.03
C ASN A 247 8.56 16.44 -17.76
N LYS A 248 7.62 15.65 -18.31
CA LYS A 248 6.19 15.81 -18.02
C LYS A 248 5.86 15.54 -16.56
N VAL A 249 6.41 14.48 -15.97
CA VAL A 249 6.22 14.16 -14.55
C VAL A 249 6.83 15.22 -13.63
N ASN A 250 7.91 15.88 -14.06
CA ASN A 250 8.51 17.01 -13.34
C ASN A 250 7.65 18.28 -13.47
N ASN A 251 7.13 18.59 -14.66
CA ASN A 251 6.23 19.73 -14.89
C ASN A 251 4.96 19.65 -14.03
N PHE A 252 4.55 18.45 -13.60
CA PHE A 252 3.42 18.26 -12.70
C PHE A 252 3.63 18.90 -11.33
N ASN A 253 4.86 18.97 -10.85
CA ASN A 253 5.16 19.61 -9.57
C ASN A 253 4.79 21.10 -9.57
N ALA A 254 4.69 21.72 -10.75
CA ALA A 254 4.32 23.11 -10.95
C ALA A 254 2.90 23.29 -11.53
N ASP A 255 2.19 22.22 -11.90
CA ASP A 255 0.84 22.31 -12.46
C ASP A 255 -0.21 22.40 -11.34
N LEU A 256 -0.70 23.62 -11.13
CA LEU A 256 -1.69 23.95 -10.12
C LEU A 256 -2.97 23.12 -10.21
N ASN A 257 -3.41 22.76 -11.42
CA ASN A 257 -4.62 21.95 -11.61
C ASN A 257 -4.42 20.52 -11.08
N LEU A 258 -3.21 20.00 -11.19
CA LEU A 258 -2.86 18.65 -10.74
C LEU A 258 -2.57 18.61 -9.24
N ILE A 259 -1.91 19.63 -8.71
CA ILE A 259 -1.74 19.82 -7.27
C ILE A 259 -3.11 19.83 -6.59
N VAL A 260 -4.05 20.62 -7.11
CA VAL A 260 -5.43 20.67 -6.60
C VAL A 260 -6.14 19.33 -6.71
N LEU A 261 -6.00 18.60 -7.83
CA LEU A 261 -6.56 17.26 -7.98
C LEU A 261 -6.06 16.30 -6.88
N GLU A 262 -4.75 16.26 -6.61
CA GLU A 262 -4.18 15.41 -5.56
C GLU A 262 -4.69 15.81 -4.16
N ILE A 263 -4.80 17.11 -3.87
CA ILE A 263 -5.35 17.59 -2.58
C ILE A 263 -6.80 17.12 -2.40
N VAL A 264 -7.68 17.36 -3.38
CA VAL A 264 -9.09 16.95 -3.29
C VAL A 264 -9.20 15.42 -3.18
N THR A 265 -8.33 14.70 -3.89
CA THR A 265 -8.25 13.24 -3.81
C THR A 265 -7.86 12.76 -2.41
N ALA A 266 -6.80 13.33 -1.83
CA ALA A 266 -6.35 12.99 -0.49
C ALA A 266 -7.41 13.29 0.59
N ILE A 267 -8.10 14.44 0.51
CA ILE A 267 -9.24 14.76 1.37
C ILE A 267 -10.36 13.72 1.19
N SER A 268 -10.67 13.35 -0.06
CA SER A 268 -11.77 12.42 -0.37
C SER A 268 -11.57 11.02 0.19
N LYS A 269 -10.33 10.58 0.43
CA LYS A 269 -10.04 9.29 1.08
C LYS A 269 -10.71 9.18 2.45
N MET A 270 -10.77 10.28 3.21
CA MET A 270 -11.43 10.34 4.52
C MET A 270 -12.93 10.01 4.45
N ARG A 271 -13.60 10.29 3.32
CA ARG A 271 -15.05 10.12 3.16
C ARG A 271 -15.51 8.70 3.48
N THR A 272 -14.69 7.71 3.15
CA THR A 272 -14.99 6.29 3.36
C THR A 272 -14.96 5.91 4.84
N PHE A 273 -14.08 6.53 5.63
CA PHE A 273 -13.82 6.12 7.01
C PHE A 273 -14.50 7.03 8.04
N ASN A 274 -14.60 8.33 7.78
CA ASN A 274 -15.33 9.26 8.63
C ASN A 274 -15.90 10.43 7.79
N PRO A 275 -17.19 10.36 7.40
CA PRO A 275 -17.85 11.42 6.63
C PRO A 275 -17.90 12.78 7.33
N GLY A 276 -17.86 12.82 8.67
CA GLY A 276 -17.82 14.06 9.45
C GLY A 276 -16.50 14.78 9.25
N PHE A 277 -15.39 14.10 9.53
CA PHE A 277 -14.03 14.62 9.33
C PHE A 277 -13.78 15.00 7.87
N PHE A 278 -14.31 14.24 6.91
CA PHE A 278 -14.26 14.60 5.50
C PHE A 278 -14.90 15.97 5.22
N ARG A 279 -16.10 16.24 5.75
CA ARG A 279 -16.78 17.53 5.56
C ARG A 279 -16.00 18.68 6.18
N GLU A 280 -15.40 18.45 7.34
CA GLU A 280 -14.60 19.45 8.03
C GLU A 280 -13.31 19.79 7.26
N LEU A 281 -12.54 18.79 6.82
CA LEU A 281 -11.35 19.00 5.97
C LEU A 281 -11.69 19.71 4.68
N LEU A 282 -12.84 19.38 4.08
CA LEU A 282 -13.32 20.04 2.89
C LEU A 282 -13.73 21.50 3.17
N SER A 283 -14.31 21.79 4.34
CA SER A 283 -14.72 23.15 4.73
C SER A 283 -13.53 24.10 4.93
N ASP A 284 -12.35 23.58 5.25
CA ASP A 284 -11.12 24.35 5.36
C ASP A 284 -10.71 24.99 4.02
N SER A 285 -11.24 24.53 2.88
CA SER A 285 -11.08 25.22 1.59
C SER A 285 -11.77 26.59 1.56
N GLY A 286 -12.55 26.94 2.60
CA GLY A 286 -13.12 28.27 2.79
C GLY A 286 -12.08 29.39 2.82
N GLU A 287 -10.79 29.08 3.06
CA GLU A 287 -9.69 30.04 2.94
C GLU A 287 -9.60 30.70 1.56
N PHE A 288 -10.07 30.04 0.50
CA PHE A 288 -10.18 30.66 -0.83
C PHE A 288 -11.12 31.88 -0.87
N ASN A 289 -12.08 32.00 0.07
CA ASN A 289 -13.04 33.10 0.10
C ASN A 289 -12.50 34.36 0.79
N ASN A 290 -11.47 34.22 1.62
CA ASN A 290 -10.97 35.30 2.47
C ASN A 290 -9.96 36.21 1.76
N ARG A 291 -9.65 35.95 0.48
CA ARG A 291 -8.58 36.62 -0.26
C ARG A 291 -9.05 37.03 -1.67
N PRO A 292 -9.66 38.24 -1.81
CA PRO A 292 -10.34 38.66 -3.04
C PRO A 292 -9.43 38.83 -4.27
N ALA A 293 -8.10 38.90 -4.07
CA ALA A 293 -7.13 39.07 -5.16
C ALA A 293 -6.52 37.75 -5.68
N THR A 294 -6.66 36.63 -4.94
CA THR A 294 -6.19 35.32 -5.40
C THR A 294 -7.22 34.68 -6.31
N LYS A 295 -7.07 35.04 -7.59
CA LYS A 295 -7.57 34.44 -8.82
C LYS A 295 -8.66 33.37 -8.63
N HIS A 296 -9.87 33.69 -9.08
CA HIS A 296 -11.01 32.80 -9.33
C HIS A 296 -10.61 31.36 -9.74
N GLN A 297 -9.52 31.20 -10.49
CA GLN A 297 -9.00 29.95 -11.01
C GLN A 297 -8.67 28.88 -9.96
N LEU A 298 -8.07 29.19 -8.81
CA LEU A 298 -7.72 28.17 -7.81
C LEU A 298 -8.98 27.56 -7.17
N LYS A 299 -9.87 28.45 -6.73
CA LYS A 299 -11.17 28.11 -6.19
C LYS A 299 -12.02 27.33 -7.20
N GLU A 300 -12.06 27.79 -8.45
CA GLU A 300 -12.77 27.11 -9.54
C GLU A 300 -12.19 25.72 -9.84
N LYS A 301 -10.87 25.57 -9.90
CA LYS A 301 -10.22 24.26 -10.08
C LYS A 301 -10.55 23.32 -8.92
N PHE A 302 -10.48 23.80 -7.68
CA PHE A 302 -10.76 23.00 -6.50
C PHE A 302 -12.21 22.53 -6.48
N HIS A 303 -13.17 23.45 -6.68
CA HIS A 303 -14.58 23.11 -6.75
C HIS A 303 -14.91 22.23 -7.96
N GLY A 304 -14.31 22.48 -9.11
CA GLY A 304 -14.47 21.67 -10.32
C GLY A 304 -14.02 20.22 -10.10
N TRP A 305 -12.85 20.01 -9.50
CA TRP A 305 -12.39 18.66 -9.16
C TRP A 305 -13.24 18.00 -8.07
N ARG A 306 -13.61 18.73 -7.02
CA ARG A 306 -14.53 18.24 -5.99
C ARG A 306 -15.83 17.73 -6.61
N ASP A 307 -16.43 18.52 -7.51
CA ASP A 307 -17.71 18.17 -8.12
C ASP A 307 -17.56 17.00 -9.10
N LYS A 308 -16.46 16.95 -9.87
CA LYS A 308 -16.15 15.81 -10.74
C LYS A 308 -15.96 14.52 -9.93
N LEU A 309 -15.20 14.55 -8.83
CA LEU A 309 -15.01 13.40 -7.95
C LEU A 309 -16.32 12.95 -7.31
N ARG A 310 -17.18 13.90 -6.89
CA ARG A 310 -18.52 13.58 -6.39
C ARG A 310 -19.35 12.85 -7.44
N THR A 311 -19.35 13.30 -8.69
CA THR A 311 -20.06 12.66 -9.80
C THR A 311 -19.55 11.26 -10.07
N ILE A 312 -18.24 11.06 -10.05
CA ILE A 312 -17.61 9.75 -10.24
C ILE A 312 -18.04 8.78 -9.13
N VAL A 313 -17.96 9.19 -7.86
CA VAL A 313 -18.41 8.37 -6.73
C VAL A 313 -19.91 8.06 -6.82
N ALA A 314 -20.73 9.02 -7.27
CA ALA A 314 -22.17 8.81 -7.45
C ALA A 314 -22.47 7.82 -8.59
N ALA A 315 -21.73 7.87 -9.69
CA ALA A 315 -21.85 6.92 -10.80
C ALA A 315 -21.55 5.48 -10.34
N LEU A 316 -20.54 5.28 -9.50
CA LEU A 316 -20.26 3.97 -8.89
C LEU A 316 -21.39 3.51 -7.97
N ALA A 317 -21.94 4.42 -7.17
CA ALA A 317 -23.09 4.10 -6.32
C ALA A 317 -24.32 3.71 -7.17
N ALA A 318 -24.44 4.22 -8.39
CA ALA A 318 -25.47 3.79 -9.34
C ALA A 318 -25.18 2.39 -9.93
N LEU A 319 -23.91 2.02 -10.17
CA LEU A 319 -23.53 0.65 -10.54
C LEU A 319 -23.94 -0.38 -9.48
N LYS A 320 -23.94 0.01 -8.19
CA LYS A 320 -24.47 -0.82 -7.07
C LYS A 320 -25.97 -1.14 -7.16
N ARG A 321 -26.70 -0.55 -8.11
CA ARG A 321 -28.11 -0.90 -8.37
C ARG A 321 -28.27 -2.08 -9.35
N SER A 322 -27.22 -2.48 -10.07
CA SER A 322 -27.22 -3.68 -10.91
C SER A 322 -27.24 -4.96 -10.05
N PRO A 323 -28.13 -5.94 -10.33
CA PRO A 323 -28.18 -7.21 -9.61
C PRO A 323 -26.84 -7.97 -9.58
N TYR A 324 -26.09 -7.92 -10.69
CA TYR A 324 -24.76 -8.54 -10.81
C TYR A 324 -23.71 -7.84 -9.93
N TYR A 325 -23.81 -6.52 -9.77
CA TYR A 325 -22.82 -5.76 -8.97
C TYR A 325 -23.09 -5.90 -7.46
N ARG A 326 -24.35 -6.13 -7.06
CA ARG A 326 -24.75 -6.33 -5.65
C ARG A 326 -24.17 -7.59 -5.02
N SER A 327 -23.90 -8.64 -5.80
CA SER A 327 -23.32 -9.88 -5.30
C SER A 327 -21.80 -9.82 -5.11
N LEU A 328 -21.14 -8.74 -5.56
CA LEU A 328 -19.70 -8.54 -5.43
C LEU A 328 -19.35 -7.79 -4.13
N SER A 329 -18.24 -8.16 -3.48
CA SER A 329 -17.72 -7.41 -2.33
C SER A 329 -17.34 -5.98 -2.75
N PHE A 330 -17.43 -5.03 -1.81
CA PHE A 330 -17.05 -3.64 -2.09
C PHE A 330 -15.58 -3.51 -2.54
N LYS A 331 -14.68 -4.35 -2.01
CA LYS A 331 -13.28 -4.43 -2.42
C LYS A 331 -13.15 -4.87 -3.89
N ARG A 332 -13.90 -5.89 -4.31
CA ARG A 332 -13.92 -6.36 -5.71
C ARG A 332 -14.46 -5.31 -6.69
N GLN A 333 -15.50 -4.58 -6.30
CA GLN A 333 -16.08 -3.48 -7.08
C GLN A 333 -15.05 -2.39 -7.38
N LEU A 334 -14.24 -2.07 -6.38
CA LEU A 334 -13.17 -1.08 -6.39
C LEU A 334 -11.96 -1.56 -7.23
N GLU A 335 -11.53 -2.80 -7.05
CA GLU A 335 -10.46 -3.42 -7.85
C GLU A 335 -10.81 -3.44 -9.34
N MET A 336 -12.05 -3.78 -9.72
CA MET A 336 -12.51 -3.75 -11.11
C MET A 336 -12.43 -2.35 -11.73
N ALA A 337 -12.77 -1.30 -10.97
CA ALA A 337 -12.68 0.08 -11.45
C ALA A 337 -11.22 0.54 -11.61
N TYR A 338 -10.34 0.20 -10.64
CA TYR A 338 -8.91 0.45 -10.74
C TYR A 338 -8.31 -0.19 -12.00
N VAL A 339 -8.64 -1.46 -12.23
CA VAL A 339 -8.19 -2.27 -13.37
C VAL A 339 -8.60 -1.67 -14.71
N GLN A 340 -9.86 -1.22 -14.83
CA GLN A 340 -10.33 -0.62 -16.08
C GLN A 340 -9.56 0.66 -16.41
N ILE A 341 -9.35 1.51 -15.43
CA ILE A 341 -8.65 2.79 -15.64
C ILE A 341 -7.16 2.52 -15.89
N ALA A 342 -6.54 1.56 -15.19
CA ALA A 342 -5.17 1.13 -15.45
C ALA A 342 -4.99 0.60 -16.89
N GLY A 343 -5.94 -0.19 -17.40
CA GLY A 343 -5.93 -0.66 -18.78
C GLY A 343 -6.10 0.47 -19.82
N GLU A 344 -6.89 1.50 -19.52
CA GLU A 344 -6.97 2.69 -20.39
C GLU A 344 -5.68 3.51 -20.36
N ILE A 345 -5.04 3.65 -19.19
CA ILE A 345 -3.74 4.32 -19.05
C ILE A 345 -2.68 3.63 -19.93
N GLU A 346 -2.66 2.30 -19.99
CA GLU A 346 -1.73 1.54 -20.83
C GLU A 346 -1.81 1.88 -22.31
N LYS A 347 -3.04 2.09 -22.82
CA LYS A 347 -3.28 2.48 -24.22
C LYS A 347 -2.74 3.89 -24.52
N HIS A 348 -2.61 4.73 -23.51
CA HIS A 348 -2.24 6.14 -23.61
C HIS A 348 -0.85 6.46 -23.02
N ILE A 349 -0.05 5.46 -22.61
CA ILE A 349 1.31 5.66 -22.07
C ILE A 349 2.34 6.11 -23.13
N THR A 350 1.93 6.42 -24.37
CA THR A 350 2.82 7.08 -25.32
C THR A 350 3.18 8.49 -24.84
N ASP A 351 4.41 8.95 -25.14
CA ASP A 351 5.00 10.19 -24.62
C ASP A 351 4.10 11.43 -24.73
N ILE A 352 3.15 11.46 -25.67
CA ILE A 352 2.24 12.58 -25.92
C ILE A 352 1.09 12.64 -24.90
N TYR A 353 0.56 11.51 -24.42
CA TYR A 353 -0.63 11.45 -23.57
C TYR A 353 -0.37 11.29 -22.07
N ALA A 354 0.90 11.31 -21.64
CA ALA A 354 1.30 11.15 -20.24
C ALA A 354 0.54 12.07 -19.25
N GLN A 355 0.16 13.29 -19.63
CA GLN A 355 -0.61 14.17 -18.74
C GLN A 355 -2.04 13.68 -18.47
N ASN A 356 -2.71 13.15 -19.50
CA ASN A 356 -4.04 12.55 -19.35
C ASN A 356 -3.92 11.24 -18.57
N ALA A 357 -2.93 10.41 -18.91
CA ALA A 357 -2.64 9.18 -18.20
C ALA A 357 -2.39 9.40 -16.70
N LEU A 358 -1.69 10.48 -16.32
CA LEU A 358 -1.46 10.80 -14.91
C LEU A 358 -2.72 11.28 -14.18
N ARG A 359 -3.61 12.04 -14.84
CA ARG A 359 -4.93 12.38 -14.26
C ARG A 359 -5.76 11.13 -14.05
N GLU A 360 -5.81 10.26 -15.06
CA GLU A 360 -6.49 8.96 -14.97
C GLU A 360 -5.85 8.09 -13.88
N MET A 361 -4.54 8.19 -13.64
CA MET A 361 -3.88 7.42 -12.59
C MET A 361 -4.27 7.85 -11.19
N VAL A 362 -4.30 9.16 -10.91
CA VAL A 362 -4.79 9.67 -9.62
C VAL A 362 -6.24 9.23 -9.43
N MET A 363 -7.05 9.28 -10.49
CA MET A 363 -8.41 8.76 -10.46
C MET A 363 -8.45 7.26 -10.19
N ALA A 364 -7.63 6.45 -10.85
CA ALA A 364 -7.53 5.01 -10.67
C ALA A 364 -7.20 4.66 -9.21
N LEU A 365 -6.22 5.35 -8.62
CA LEU A 365 -5.76 5.05 -7.27
C LEU A 365 -6.83 5.34 -6.22
N MET A 366 -7.77 6.26 -6.46
CA MET A 366 -8.94 6.45 -5.58
C MET A 366 -9.76 5.18 -5.40
N TYR A 367 -9.73 4.29 -6.39
CA TYR A 367 -10.43 3.03 -6.33
C TYR A 367 -9.65 1.95 -5.60
N ASN A 368 -8.38 2.16 -5.26
CA ASN A 368 -7.65 1.21 -4.43
C ASN A 368 -7.70 1.69 -2.97
N ALA A 369 -8.55 1.07 -2.16
CA ALA A 369 -8.79 1.48 -0.77
C ALA A 369 -7.55 1.32 0.14
N GLU A 370 -6.59 0.48 -0.26
CA GLU A 370 -5.36 0.20 0.52
C GLU A 370 -4.14 0.96 -0.02
N ALA A 371 -4.19 1.47 -1.26
CA ALA A 371 -3.12 2.26 -1.85
C ALA A 371 -3.05 3.68 -1.29
N TYR A 372 -1.89 4.31 -1.51
CA TYR A 372 -1.80 5.76 -1.55
C TYR A 372 -2.35 6.29 -2.87
N HIS A 373 -3.18 7.34 -2.79
CA HIS A 373 -3.91 7.91 -3.92
C HIS A 373 -3.13 9.01 -4.64
N THR A 374 -2.15 9.61 -3.97
CA THR A 374 -1.39 10.75 -4.46
C THR A 374 0.09 10.42 -4.61
N ARG A 375 0.76 11.08 -5.56
CA ARG A 375 2.20 10.96 -5.73
C ARG A 375 2.95 11.43 -4.49
N GLY A 376 2.46 12.48 -3.84
CA GLY A 376 3.05 13.00 -2.61
C GLY A 376 3.19 11.96 -1.51
N SER A 377 2.09 11.25 -1.23
CA SER A 377 2.10 10.12 -0.31
C SER A 377 3.05 9.00 -0.73
N VAL A 378 3.09 8.66 -2.02
CA VAL A 378 3.99 7.61 -2.54
C VAL A 378 5.46 8.02 -2.43
N ARG A 379 5.84 9.26 -2.81
CA ARG A 379 7.21 9.78 -2.68
C ARG A 379 7.68 9.80 -1.23
N HIS A 380 6.84 10.32 -0.34
CA HIS A 380 7.14 10.38 1.07
C HIS A 380 7.27 8.98 1.68
N VAL A 381 6.22 8.16 1.56
CA VAL A 381 6.20 6.88 2.26
C VAL A 381 7.05 5.83 1.54
N VAL A 382 6.81 5.58 0.26
CA VAL A 382 7.50 4.52 -0.47
C VAL A 382 8.92 4.96 -0.84
N GLY A 383 9.06 6.12 -1.47
CA GLY A 383 10.37 6.61 -1.93
C GLY A 383 11.34 6.91 -0.79
N TRP A 384 10.92 7.74 0.18
CA TRP A 384 11.79 8.11 1.29
C TRP A 384 11.76 7.09 2.43
N THR A 385 10.62 6.90 3.11
CA THR A 385 10.63 6.11 4.36
C THR A 385 10.88 4.62 4.17
N GLN A 386 10.54 4.06 3.00
CA GLN A 386 10.70 2.64 2.71
C GLN A 386 11.93 2.34 1.85
N MET A 387 12.24 3.13 0.82
CA MET A 387 13.40 2.86 -0.06
C MET A 387 14.66 3.60 0.37
N GLY A 388 14.58 4.58 1.27
CA GLY A 388 15.74 5.36 1.73
C GLY A 388 16.37 6.22 0.62
N ARG A 389 15.60 6.58 -0.41
CA ARG A 389 16.10 7.30 -1.59
C ARG A 389 16.25 8.79 -1.30
N THR A 390 17.49 9.24 -1.12
CA THR A 390 17.82 10.65 -0.83
C THR A 390 17.50 11.59 -2.01
N ASP A 391 17.60 11.09 -3.24
CA ASP A 391 17.25 11.80 -4.47
C ASP A 391 15.74 11.96 -4.68
N VAL A 392 14.94 11.09 -4.07
CA VAL A 392 13.48 11.26 -3.99
C VAL A 392 13.15 12.24 -2.87
N PHE A 393 13.76 12.07 -1.69
CA PHE A 393 13.58 12.95 -0.54
C PHE A 393 13.83 14.42 -0.86
N SER A 394 14.89 14.73 -1.61
CA SER A 394 15.23 16.10 -2.01
C SER A 394 14.18 16.77 -2.92
N GLN A 395 13.31 15.98 -3.56
CA GLN A 395 12.26 16.46 -4.46
C GLN A 395 10.87 16.52 -3.82
N ILE A 396 10.73 16.11 -2.55
CA ILE A 396 9.43 16.15 -1.86
C ILE A 396 9.06 17.60 -1.55
N THR A 397 7.97 18.04 -2.16
CA THR A 397 7.42 19.39 -2.00
C THR A 397 6.56 19.51 -0.75
N ILE A 398 6.18 20.74 -0.39
CA ILE A 398 5.23 20.96 0.69
C ILE A 398 3.84 20.36 0.39
N ASN A 399 3.41 20.39 -0.88
CA ASN A 399 2.15 19.79 -1.32
C ASN A 399 2.21 18.26 -1.23
N ASP A 400 3.37 17.66 -1.49
CA ASP A 400 3.56 16.21 -1.32
C ASP A 400 3.41 15.79 0.15
N TYR A 401 3.97 16.58 1.08
CA TYR A 401 3.75 16.33 2.51
C TYR A 401 2.30 16.58 2.91
N TRP A 402 1.64 17.60 2.39
CA TRP A 402 0.24 17.89 2.69
C TRP A 402 -0.69 16.73 2.32
N THR A 403 -0.59 16.20 1.10
CA THR A 403 -1.38 15.03 0.70
C THR A 403 -1.05 13.80 1.54
N SER A 404 0.22 13.64 1.92
CA SER A 404 0.64 12.56 2.83
C SER A 404 0.09 12.67 4.24
N ILE A 405 -0.04 13.88 4.81
CA ILE A 405 -0.70 14.11 6.10
C ILE A 405 -2.16 13.64 6.01
N LEU A 406 -2.88 14.07 4.97
CA LEU A 406 -4.31 13.79 4.79
C LEU A 406 -4.58 12.30 4.58
N GLU A 407 -3.82 11.64 3.72
CA GLU A 407 -4.02 10.21 3.44
C GLU A 407 -3.66 9.33 4.63
N ASN A 408 -2.52 9.59 5.29
CA ASN A 408 -2.14 8.81 6.48
C ASN A 408 -3.09 9.09 7.66
N TRP A 409 -3.71 10.27 7.73
CA TRP A 409 -4.80 10.50 8.68
C TRP A 409 -6.03 9.66 8.36
N ALA A 410 -6.46 9.61 7.09
CA ALA A 410 -7.56 8.75 6.67
C ALA A 410 -7.30 7.27 6.99
N ASP A 411 -6.10 6.77 6.68
CA ASP A 411 -5.70 5.41 7.03
C ASP A 411 -5.62 5.18 8.55
N SER A 412 -5.25 6.19 9.32
CA SER A 412 -5.27 6.11 10.79
C SER A 412 -6.69 6.01 11.35
N VAL A 413 -7.65 6.75 10.78
CA VAL A 413 -9.06 6.68 11.16
C VAL A 413 -9.69 5.34 10.75
N LYS A 414 -9.27 4.77 9.61
CA LYS A 414 -9.61 3.41 9.22
C LYS A 414 -9.18 2.40 10.28
N GLU A 415 -7.91 2.46 10.72
CA GLU A 415 -7.41 1.59 11.78
C GLU A 415 -8.13 1.84 13.11
N TYR A 416 -8.46 3.09 13.48
CA TYR A 416 -9.26 3.38 14.67
C TYR A 416 -10.62 2.68 14.64
N ASN A 417 -11.37 2.81 13.54
CA ASN A 417 -12.69 2.19 13.41
C ASN A 417 -12.60 0.66 13.50
N LYS A 418 -11.59 0.07 12.87
CA LYS A 418 -11.40 -1.38 12.84
C LYS A 418 -10.87 -1.94 14.15
N GLU A 419 -9.88 -1.28 14.76
CA GLU A 419 -9.04 -1.85 15.81
C GLU A 419 -9.33 -1.27 17.20
N CYS A 420 -9.94 -0.07 17.31
CA CYS A 420 -10.40 0.50 18.58
C CYS A 420 -11.92 0.29 18.75
N VAL A 421 -12.72 0.68 17.75
CA VAL A 421 -14.19 0.69 17.87
C VAL A 421 -14.78 -0.70 17.69
N ALA A 422 -14.51 -1.37 16.55
CA ALA A 422 -15.16 -2.65 16.24
C ALA A 422 -14.77 -3.78 17.20
N THR A 423 -13.54 -3.77 17.72
CA THR A 423 -13.03 -4.75 18.69
C THR A 423 -13.22 -4.31 20.14
N GLN A 424 -13.67 -3.08 20.37
CA GLN A 424 -13.78 -2.46 21.69
C GLN A 424 -12.46 -2.42 22.49
N ALA A 425 -11.32 -2.45 21.81
CA ALA A 425 -10.02 -2.62 22.44
C ALA A 425 -9.56 -1.39 23.23
N LEU A 426 -8.85 -1.64 24.34
CA LEU A 426 -8.22 -0.59 25.14
C LEU A 426 -7.25 0.26 24.31
N ILE A 427 -7.07 1.51 24.71
CA ILE A 427 -6.14 2.44 24.06
C ILE A 427 -4.71 1.88 23.94
N THR A 428 -4.27 1.10 24.94
CA THR A 428 -2.97 0.42 24.95
C THR A 428 -2.84 -0.64 23.87
N VAL A 429 -3.94 -1.25 23.44
CA VAL A 429 -3.98 -2.27 22.39
C VAL A 429 -4.13 -1.60 21.02
N CYS A 430 -5.00 -0.60 20.93
CA CYS A 430 -5.43 -0.06 19.65
C CYS A 430 -4.47 1.00 19.08
N LEU A 431 -3.82 1.84 19.90
CA LEU A 431 -2.82 2.81 19.43
C LEU A 431 -1.62 2.16 18.71
N PRO A 432 -1.04 1.03 19.19
CA PRO A 432 -0.06 0.30 18.42
C PRO A 432 -0.53 -0.08 17.02
N LYS A 433 -1.80 -0.46 16.82
CA LYS A 433 -2.32 -0.81 15.49
C LYS A 433 -2.34 0.41 14.56
N MET A 434 -2.70 1.57 15.09
CA MET A 434 -2.73 2.85 14.38
C MET A 434 -1.33 3.46 14.14
N SER A 435 -0.33 3.09 14.97
CA SER A 435 1.00 3.72 15.03
C SER A 435 1.73 3.85 13.69
N LYS A 436 1.57 2.87 12.77
CA LYS A 436 2.17 2.91 11.41
C LYS A 436 1.78 4.19 10.66
N TYR A 437 0.47 4.47 10.61
CA TYR A 437 -0.06 5.59 9.85
C TYR A 437 0.03 6.90 10.64
N PHE A 438 -0.12 6.85 11.97
CA PHE A 438 0.10 8.00 12.84
C PHE A 438 1.53 8.52 12.75
N TRP A 439 2.53 7.62 12.78
CA TRP A 439 3.93 7.99 12.60
C TRP A 439 4.16 8.67 11.24
N ARG A 440 3.69 8.07 10.14
CA ARG A 440 3.81 8.65 8.79
C ARG A 440 3.14 10.01 8.69
N MET A 441 1.96 10.17 9.27
CA MET A 441 1.26 11.46 9.34
C MET A 441 2.10 12.50 10.09
N LEU A 442 2.60 12.17 11.28
CA LEU A 442 3.40 13.08 12.10
C LEU A 442 4.77 13.39 11.46
N ASP A 443 5.38 12.44 10.76
CA ASP A 443 6.61 12.66 9.98
C ASP A 443 6.38 13.65 8.84
N ALA A 444 5.26 13.50 8.12
CA ALA A 444 4.86 14.47 7.10
C ALA A 444 4.53 15.85 7.70
N MET A 445 3.87 15.92 8.86
CA MET A 445 3.62 17.18 9.58
C MET A 445 4.93 17.85 10.00
N PHE A 446 5.89 17.08 10.51
CA PHE A 446 7.21 17.58 10.90
C PHE A 446 7.94 18.19 9.70
N ALA A 447 7.99 17.48 8.58
CA ALA A 447 8.66 17.95 7.37
C ALA A 447 7.93 19.14 6.72
N ALA A 448 6.61 19.15 6.74
CA ALA A 448 5.77 20.26 6.32
C ALA A 448 6.01 21.52 7.15
N TYR A 449 6.10 21.40 8.48
CA TYR A 449 6.33 22.52 9.39
C TYR A 449 7.58 23.32 9.00
N GLY A 450 8.69 22.63 8.73
CA GLY A 450 9.94 23.26 8.30
C GLY A 450 9.89 23.93 6.93
N LYS A 451 8.88 23.64 6.10
CA LYS A 451 8.69 24.24 4.77
C LYS A 451 7.62 25.34 4.74
N LEU A 452 6.80 25.46 5.78
CA LEU A 452 5.79 26.52 5.90
C LEU A 452 6.46 27.87 6.19
N LYS A 453 5.85 28.96 5.73
CA LYS A 453 6.22 30.31 6.16
C LYS A 453 6.13 30.41 7.70
N PRO A 454 7.04 31.13 8.39
CA PRO A 454 7.02 31.24 9.85
C PRO A 454 5.68 31.72 10.43
N THR A 455 4.99 32.64 9.73
CA THR A 455 3.66 33.13 10.13
C THR A 455 2.59 32.04 10.13
N LEU A 456 2.75 31.00 9.31
CA LEU A 456 1.84 29.85 9.21
C LEU A 456 2.26 28.69 10.12
N GLN A 457 3.36 28.82 10.87
CA GLN A 457 3.79 27.81 11.84
C GLN A 457 3.17 28.04 13.23
N THR A 458 2.77 29.28 13.52
CA THR A 458 2.20 29.67 14.83
C THR A 458 0.95 28.86 15.17
N GLY A 459 0.94 28.28 16.37
CA GLY A 459 -0.20 27.52 16.90
C GLY A 459 -0.42 26.13 16.29
N LEU A 460 0.48 25.70 15.40
CA LEU A 460 0.54 24.32 14.93
C LEU A 460 1.12 23.40 16.01
N LEU A 461 0.65 22.14 16.01
CA LEU A 461 1.18 21.11 16.88
C LEU A 461 2.67 20.87 16.60
N VAL A 462 3.49 20.97 17.64
CA VAL A 462 4.90 20.55 17.62
C VAL A 462 4.93 19.03 17.78
N VAL A 463 5.31 18.34 16.71
CA VAL A 463 5.17 16.87 16.63
C VAL A 463 6.41 16.11 17.11
N ASP A 464 7.56 16.77 17.27
CA ASP A 464 8.78 16.15 17.78
C ASP A 464 9.63 17.14 18.58
N ASN A 465 10.65 16.64 19.27
CA ASN A 465 11.58 17.45 20.05
C ASN A 465 13.03 16.97 19.89
N SER A 466 14.00 17.79 20.32
CA SER A 466 15.43 17.47 20.22
C SER A 466 15.85 16.23 21.02
N GLY A 467 15.04 15.83 22.01
CA GLY A 467 15.27 14.61 22.80
C GLY A 467 14.77 13.33 22.12
N ASN A 468 14.16 13.40 20.93
CA ASN A 468 13.48 12.28 20.27
C ASN A 468 12.45 11.60 21.19
N THR A 469 11.74 12.38 22.01
CA THR A 469 10.68 11.90 22.90
C THR A 469 9.30 12.46 22.53
N GLY A 470 9.19 13.18 21.41
CA GLY A 470 7.93 13.75 20.95
C GLY A 470 7.02 12.73 20.27
N LEU A 471 5.85 13.20 19.83
CA LEU A 471 4.78 12.36 19.28
C LEU A 471 5.24 11.48 18.12
N ARG A 472 6.01 12.05 17.18
CA ARG A 472 6.56 11.31 16.04
C ARG A 472 7.44 10.15 16.50
N SER A 473 8.32 10.39 17.46
CA SER A 473 9.22 9.40 18.04
C SER A 473 8.48 8.32 18.82
N ILE A 474 7.44 8.69 19.60
CA ILE A 474 6.59 7.74 20.32
C ILE A 474 5.86 6.80 19.34
N MET A 475 5.26 7.35 18.27
CA MET A 475 4.59 6.51 17.27
C MET A 475 5.57 5.59 16.53
N ALA A 476 6.78 6.07 16.20
CA ALA A 476 7.82 5.24 15.59
C ALA A 476 8.25 4.09 16.51
N HIS A 477 8.39 4.38 17.81
CA HIS A 477 8.69 3.40 18.85
C HIS A 477 7.60 2.34 18.94
N TRP A 478 6.33 2.71 19.06
CA TRP A 478 5.24 1.73 19.11
C TRP A 478 5.10 0.93 17.82
N PHE A 479 5.32 1.56 16.66
CA PHE A 479 5.30 0.85 15.40
C PHE A 479 6.38 -0.24 15.36
N THR A 480 7.60 0.08 15.81
CA THR A 480 8.77 -0.81 15.68
C THR A 480 8.86 -1.82 16.81
N ASN A 481 8.58 -1.40 18.05
CA ASN A 481 8.84 -2.19 19.25
C ASN A 481 7.59 -2.84 19.84
N VAL A 482 6.39 -2.42 19.42
CA VAL A 482 5.12 -3.02 19.87
C VAL A 482 4.43 -3.71 18.69
N LYS A 483 4.01 -2.97 17.66
CA LYS A 483 3.26 -3.51 16.51
C LYS A 483 4.05 -4.54 15.72
N ARG A 484 5.26 -4.21 15.25
CA ARG A 484 6.11 -5.11 14.44
C ARG A 484 6.61 -6.35 15.20
N LYS A 485 6.70 -6.27 16.53
CA LYS A 485 6.98 -7.44 17.38
C LYS A 485 5.73 -8.28 17.65
N GLY A 486 4.56 -7.83 17.20
CA GLY A 486 3.31 -8.55 17.37
C GLY A 486 2.79 -8.59 18.80
N LEU A 487 3.20 -7.65 19.66
CA LEU A 487 2.71 -7.56 21.04
C LEU A 487 1.22 -7.20 21.08
N ASN A 488 0.54 -7.65 22.14
CA ASN A 488 -0.89 -7.41 22.34
C ASN A 488 -1.24 -6.01 22.86
N GLY A 489 -0.26 -5.17 23.16
CA GLY A 489 -0.48 -3.79 23.60
C GLY A 489 0.80 -3.13 24.08
N ILE A 490 0.72 -1.84 24.40
CA ILE A 490 1.82 -1.07 24.99
C ILE A 490 2.07 -1.60 26.42
N PRO A 491 3.30 -2.04 26.75
CA PRO A 491 3.66 -2.41 28.12
C PRO A 491 3.41 -1.26 29.12
N SER A 492 3.04 -1.59 30.36
CA SER A 492 2.70 -0.57 31.37
C SER A 492 3.88 0.32 31.78
N ASP A 493 5.10 -0.19 31.63
CA ASP A 493 6.37 0.48 31.90
C ASP A 493 7.06 1.01 30.62
N ASP A 494 6.37 0.95 29.46
CA ASP A 494 6.90 1.40 28.19
C ASP A 494 7.29 2.87 28.23
N ARG A 495 8.55 3.15 27.89
CA ARG A 495 9.14 4.48 27.90
C ARG A 495 10.22 4.61 26.84
N LEU A 496 10.36 5.81 26.28
CA LEU A 496 11.50 6.13 25.42
C LEU A 496 12.68 6.58 26.27
N THR A 497 13.89 6.29 25.80
CA THR A 497 15.13 6.82 26.38
C THR A 497 15.08 8.34 26.37
N GLY A 498 15.42 8.97 27.51
CA GLY A 498 15.38 10.43 27.66
C GLY A 498 14.03 10.99 28.16
N MET A 499 13.00 10.16 28.33
CA MET A 499 11.77 10.60 29.01
C MET A 499 11.99 10.77 30.52
N PRO A 500 11.34 11.77 31.16
CA PRO A 500 11.39 11.96 32.60
C PRO A 500 11.04 10.67 33.38
N VAL A 501 11.67 10.49 34.54
CA VAL A 501 11.40 9.32 35.39
C VAL A 501 9.92 9.33 35.79
N GLY A 502 9.26 8.17 35.65
CA GLY A 502 7.84 8.00 35.97
C GLY A 502 6.87 8.41 34.85
N THR A 503 7.35 8.96 33.73
CA THR A 503 6.51 9.25 32.55
C THR A 503 6.58 8.10 31.56
N THR A 504 5.44 7.44 31.32
CA THR A 504 5.31 6.43 30.27
C THR A 504 5.18 7.09 28.90
N SER A 505 5.44 6.34 27.83
CA SER A 505 5.22 6.80 26.45
C SER A 505 3.75 7.14 26.19
N LEU A 506 2.81 6.41 26.82
CA LEU A 506 1.37 6.66 26.72
C LEU A 506 0.96 7.96 27.41
N ASP A 507 1.52 8.25 28.59
CA ASP A 507 1.34 9.55 29.26
C ASP A 507 1.80 10.70 28.38
N ALA A 508 3.02 10.60 27.86
CA ALA A 508 3.59 11.61 26.99
C ALA A 508 2.73 11.83 25.73
N PHE A 509 2.19 10.76 25.14
CA PHE A 509 1.27 10.86 24.00
C PHE A 509 -0.02 11.61 24.36
N ILE A 510 -0.71 11.20 25.42
CA ILE A 510 -1.99 11.80 25.84
C ILE A 510 -1.80 13.30 26.11
N THR A 511 -0.75 13.65 26.86
CA THR A 511 -0.43 15.05 27.18
C THR A 511 -0.06 15.84 25.93
N ALA A 512 0.85 15.35 25.08
CA ALA A 512 1.32 16.10 23.92
C ALA A 512 0.25 16.27 22.83
N MET A 513 -0.68 15.32 22.68
CA MET A 513 -1.84 15.47 21.79
C MET A 513 -2.91 16.43 22.35
N GLY A 514 -2.91 16.69 23.66
CA GLY A 514 -3.95 17.47 24.33
C GLY A 514 -5.24 16.68 24.56
N CYS A 515 -5.15 15.35 24.71
CA CYS A 515 -6.30 14.48 24.96
C CYS A 515 -6.67 14.45 26.45
N THR A 516 -6.95 15.62 27.02
CA THR A 516 -7.31 15.78 28.43
C THR A 516 -8.49 14.88 28.79
N GLY A 517 -8.38 14.10 29.87
CA GLY A 517 -9.44 13.20 30.32
C GLY A 517 -9.43 11.80 29.69
N GLN A 518 -8.53 11.51 28.74
CA GLN A 518 -8.37 10.16 28.21
C GLN A 518 -7.94 9.17 29.29
N SER A 519 -8.80 8.17 29.59
CA SER A 519 -8.42 7.07 30.48
C SER A 519 -7.49 6.09 29.79
N LYS A 520 -6.46 5.61 30.51
CA LYS A 520 -5.52 4.57 30.04
C LYS A 520 -6.15 3.18 29.99
N THR A 521 -7.23 2.97 30.73
CA THR A 521 -7.94 1.69 30.85
C THR A 521 -9.24 1.67 30.05
N ALA A 522 -9.45 2.66 29.19
CA ALA A 522 -10.58 2.74 28.28
C ALA A 522 -10.13 2.71 26.82
N GLN A 523 -11.09 2.64 25.90
CA GLN A 523 -10.86 2.86 24.47
C GLN A 523 -10.35 4.30 24.22
N LEU A 524 -9.67 4.51 23.11
CA LEU A 524 -9.38 5.86 22.62
C LEU A 524 -10.71 6.59 22.42
N SER A 525 -10.93 7.69 23.13
CA SER A 525 -12.21 8.39 23.12
C SER A 525 -12.42 9.14 21.80
N GLN A 526 -13.68 9.28 21.41
CA GLN A 526 -14.04 10.12 20.27
C GLN A 526 -13.61 11.59 20.48
N GLU A 527 -13.60 12.07 21.71
CA GLU A 527 -13.10 13.40 22.06
C GLU A 527 -11.61 13.56 21.75
N CYS A 528 -10.77 12.60 22.16
CA CYS A 528 -9.36 12.61 21.82
C CYS A 528 -9.14 12.54 20.30
N LEU A 529 -9.92 11.71 19.59
CA LEU A 529 -9.86 11.63 18.14
C LEU A 529 -10.24 12.98 17.47
N ASN A 530 -11.24 13.69 17.99
CA ASN A 530 -11.62 15.03 17.53
C ASN A 530 -10.50 16.05 17.79
N THR A 531 -9.80 15.97 18.93
CA THR A 531 -8.65 16.83 19.22
C THR A 531 -7.53 16.61 18.20
N ILE A 532 -7.18 15.35 17.91
CA ILE A 532 -6.19 14.99 16.89
C ILE A 532 -6.63 15.53 15.52
N HIS A 533 -7.91 15.35 15.17
CA HIS A 533 -8.48 15.91 13.95
C HIS A 533 -8.32 17.43 13.87
N GLY A 534 -8.58 18.14 14.96
CA GLY A 534 -8.42 19.59 15.06
C GLY A 534 -7.00 20.06 14.74
N HIS A 535 -5.97 19.34 15.21
CA HIS A 535 -4.58 19.64 14.86
C HIS A 535 -4.32 19.48 13.35
N ILE A 536 -4.85 18.43 12.75
CA ILE A 536 -4.71 18.16 11.30
C ILE A 536 -5.41 19.24 10.47
N ARG A 537 -6.60 19.68 10.90
CA ARG A 537 -7.32 20.79 10.26
C ARG A 537 -6.57 22.12 10.33
N LYS A 538 -5.85 22.39 11.42
CA LYS A 538 -4.97 23.58 11.48
C LYS A 538 -3.88 23.53 10.41
N TYR A 539 -3.20 22.39 10.25
CA TYR A 539 -2.24 22.20 9.16
C TYR A 539 -2.92 22.36 7.80
N ASN A 540 -4.08 21.73 7.58
CA ASN A 540 -4.82 21.77 6.34
C ASN A 540 -5.17 23.22 5.91
N ARG A 541 -5.70 24.04 6.83
CA ARG A 541 -5.97 25.47 6.57
C ARG A 541 -4.71 26.26 6.23
N ASN A 542 -3.64 26.05 6.99
CA ASN A 542 -2.39 26.76 6.75
C ASN A 542 -1.75 26.36 5.41
N MET A 543 -1.94 25.11 4.97
CA MET A 543 -1.54 24.66 3.63
C MET A 543 -2.38 25.28 2.52
N PHE A 544 -3.70 25.44 2.70
CA PHE A 544 -4.50 26.23 1.76
C PHE A 544 -3.99 27.67 1.65
N ILE A 545 -3.71 28.32 2.78
CA ILE A 545 -3.16 29.68 2.79
C ILE A 545 -1.80 29.74 2.06
N GLN A 546 -0.91 28.78 2.33
CA GLN A 546 0.39 28.68 1.67
C GLN A 546 0.25 28.49 0.15
N LEU A 547 -0.68 27.64 -0.30
CA LEU A 547 -0.93 27.41 -1.72
C LEU A 547 -1.43 28.69 -2.40
N ILE A 548 -2.38 29.38 -1.76
CA ILE A 548 -2.91 30.66 -2.23
C ILE A 548 -1.80 31.70 -2.36
N ASP A 549 -0.92 31.79 -1.36
CA ASP A 549 0.24 32.68 -1.35
C ASP A 549 1.30 32.35 -2.40
N SER A 550 1.34 31.11 -2.90
CA SER A 550 2.31 30.68 -3.91
C SER A 550 1.86 30.94 -5.35
N ASP A 551 0.57 31.22 -5.57
CA ASP A 551 -0.01 31.56 -6.89
C ASP A 551 0.02 33.08 -7.19
N THR A 552 0.49 33.88 -6.23
CA THR A 552 0.65 35.34 -6.34
C THR A 552 2.10 35.78 -6.62
N ALA A 553 3.06 34.85 -6.59
CA ALA A 553 4.43 35.03 -7.04
C ALA A 553 4.57 34.53 -8.49
#